data_AF-A0A9D7EV43-F1
#
_entry.id   AF-A0A9D7EV43-F1
#
_cell.length_a   1.000
_cell.length_b   1.000
_cell.length_c   1.000
_cell.angle_alpha   90.00
_cell.angle_beta   90.00
_cell.angle_gamma   90.00
#
_symmetry.space_group_name_H-M   'P 1'
#
loop_
_entity.id
_entity.type
_entity.pdbx_description
1 polymer ?
#
loop_
_entity_poly.entity_id
_entity_poly.type
_entity_poly.pdbx_seq_one_letter_code
_entity_poly.pdbx_strand_id
1 'polypeptide(L)'
;MKTVSIKENSWLAKIAAAKMKSAKVAIVFGSTIHLHNTTREEFLKDTDWVCHELQHVEQYKQHGSVGFVYKYLFDWMKNGYYNNRFEVDARKNEKNVELLKKYKID
;
A
#
# COMPACT_ATOMS: atom_id res chain seq x y z
N MET A 1 11.30 -0.74 15.93
CA MET A 1 10.68 -0.41 14.62
C MET A 1 10.10 -1.68 14.02
N LYS A 2 8.95 -1.58 13.36
CA LYS A 2 8.38 -2.71 12.62
C LYS A 2 9.06 -2.76 11.24
N THR A 3 9.52 -3.93 10.80
CA THR A 3 10.17 -4.07 9.48
C THR A 3 9.12 -4.19 8.38
N VAL A 4 9.38 -3.51 7.25
CA VAL A 4 8.61 -3.61 6.01
C VAL A 4 9.59 -3.89 4.88
N SER A 5 9.34 -4.94 4.10
CA SER A 5 10.22 -5.29 2.98
C SER A 5 9.69 -4.72 1.68
N ILE A 6 10.59 -4.28 0.80
CA ILE A 6 10.23 -3.89 -0.58
C ILE A 6 10.61 -5.00 -1.56
N LYS A 7 9.67 -5.39 -2.41
CA LYS A 7 9.89 -6.36 -3.49
C LYS A 7 9.50 -5.76 -4.83
N GLU A 8 10.50 -5.56 -5.69
CA GLU A 8 10.30 -5.08 -7.05
C GLU A 8 9.82 -6.19 -7.99
N ASN A 9 9.16 -5.81 -9.08
CA ASN A 9 8.75 -6.69 -10.19
C ASN A 9 7.90 -7.90 -9.79
N SER A 10 7.11 -7.76 -8.73
CA SER A 10 6.26 -8.86 -8.26
C SER A 10 5.11 -9.15 -9.24
N TRP A 11 4.84 -10.44 -9.46
CA TRP A 11 3.70 -10.89 -10.28
C TRP A 11 2.35 -10.40 -9.73
N LEU A 12 2.21 -10.29 -8.41
CA LEU A 12 1.04 -9.68 -7.76
C LEU A 12 0.84 -8.22 -8.19
N ALA A 13 1.93 -7.45 -8.23
CA ALA A 13 1.90 -6.05 -8.62
C ALA A 13 1.61 -5.88 -10.12
N LYS A 14 2.07 -6.81 -10.98
CA LYS A 14 1.73 -6.84 -12.41
C LYS A 14 0.22 -6.98 -12.64
N ILE A 15 -0.43 -7.89 -11.90
CA ILE A 15 -1.88 -8.15 -12.06
C ILE A 15 -2.70 -6.92 -11.67
N ALA A 16 -2.38 -6.28 -10.55
CA ALA A 16 -3.16 -5.11 -10.15
C ALA A 16 -2.85 -3.88 -11.00
N ALA A 17 -1.62 -3.71 -11.48
CA ALA A 17 -1.29 -2.63 -12.42
C ALA A 17 -2.08 -2.72 -13.74
N ALA A 18 -2.22 -3.92 -14.29
CA ALA A 18 -3.07 -4.15 -15.47
C ALA A 18 -4.53 -3.73 -15.23
N LYS A 19 -5.01 -3.79 -13.98
CA LYS A 19 -6.38 -3.43 -13.59
C LYS A 19 -6.54 -1.94 -13.25
N MET A 20 -5.50 -1.30 -12.73
CA MET A 20 -5.52 0.11 -12.31
C MET A 20 -5.17 1.11 -13.43
N LYS A 21 -4.75 0.65 -14.62
CA LYS A 21 -4.30 1.51 -15.75
C LYS A 21 -3.20 2.52 -15.37
N SER A 22 -2.52 2.33 -14.24
CA SER A 22 -1.42 3.19 -13.81
C SER A 22 -0.10 2.62 -14.30
N ALA A 23 0.77 3.49 -14.79
CA ALA A 23 2.09 3.11 -15.26
C ALA A 23 3.01 2.66 -14.11
N LYS A 24 2.83 3.20 -12.90
CA LYS A 24 3.58 2.87 -11.68
C LYS A 24 2.61 2.45 -10.57
N VAL A 25 2.88 1.35 -9.90
CA VAL A 25 2.00 0.81 -8.85
C VAL A 25 2.81 0.24 -7.70
N ALA A 26 2.37 0.51 -6.48
CA ALA A 26 2.81 -0.15 -5.27
C ALA A 26 1.58 -0.85 -4.65
N ILE A 27 1.80 -2.04 -4.09
CA ILE A 27 0.74 -2.80 -3.42
C ILE A 27 1.31 -3.40 -2.16
N VAL A 28 0.58 -3.22 -1.06
CA VAL A 28 0.91 -3.90 0.18
C VAL A 28 0.24 -5.26 0.29
N PHE A 29 1.03 -6.25 0.67
CA PHE A 29 0.53 -7.52 1.16
C PHE A 29 1.17 -7.83 2.52
N GLY A 30 0.39 -7.71 3.60
CA GLY A 30 0.87 -7.89 4.96
C GLY A 30 1.88 -6.82 5.37
N SER A 31 3.18 -7.18 5.38
CA SER A 31 4.29 -6.28 5.69
C SER A 31 5.27 -6.10 4.53
N THR A 32 4.85 -6.45 3.32
CA THR A 32 5.68 -6.34 2.12
C THR A 32 5.03 -5.41 1.11
N ILE A 33 5.79 -4.44 0.62
CA ILE A 33 5.40 -3.52 -0.45
C ILE A 33 5.92 -4.08 -1.76
N HIS A 34 5.01 -4.37 -2.68
CA HIS A 34 5.31 -4.91 -4.00
C HIS A 34 5.26 -3.80 -5.04
N LEU A 35 6.40 -3.48 -5.66
CA LEU A 35 6.50 -2.43 -6.67
C LEU A 35 6.38 -3.00 -8.09
N HIS A 36 5.71 -2.25 -8.96
CA HIS A 36 5.62 -2.53 -10.39
C HIS A 36 5.94 -1.27 -11.21
N ASN A 37 6.83 -1.41 -12.19
CA ASN A 37 7.30 -0.34 -13.07
C ASN A 37 7.85 0.90 -12.33
N THR A 38 8.34 0.70 -11.11
CA THR A 38 9.06 1.72 -10.34
C THR A 38 10.14 1.04 -9.52
N THR A 39 11.22 1.77 -9.22
CA THR A 39 12.28 1.29 -8.35
C THR A 39 12.04 1.69 -6.90
N ARG A 40 12.70 0.99 -5.98
CA ARG A 40 12.74 1.35 -4.56
C ARG A 40 13.16 2.80 -4.36
N GLU A 41 14.17 3.27 -5.08
CA GLU A 41 14.68 4.64 -4.93
C GLU A 41 13.66 5.69 -5.38
N GLU A 42 12.97 5.45 -6.49
CA GLU A 42 11.89 6.33 -6.95
C GLU A 42 10.74 6.36 -5.95
N PHE A 43 10.32 5.19 -5.45
CA PHE A 43 9.29 5.06 -4.43
C PHE A 43 9.67 5.82 -3.15
N LEU A 44 10.89 5.61 -2.63
CA LEU A 44 11.36 6.23 -1.40
C LEU A 44 11.56 7.75 -1.49
N LYS A 45 11.72 8.31 -2.70
CA LYS A 45 11.76 9.77 -2.90
C LYS A 45 10.40 10.42 -2.72
N ASP A 46 9.32 9.68 -2.96
CA ASP A 46 7.96 10.15 -2.80
C ASP A 46 7.44 9.82 -1.40
N THR A 47 7.63 10.76 -0.48
CA THR A 47 7.28 10.55 0.94
C THR A 47 5.78 10.33 1.13
N ASP A 48 4.94 11.01 0.36
CA ASP A 48 3.49 10.89 0.43
C ASP A 48 3.07 9.48 0.00
N TRP A 49 3.65 8.99 -1.10
CA TRP A 49 3.41 7.62 -1.58
C TRP A 49 3.91 6.57 -0.58
N VAL A 50 5.09 6.77 0.02
CA VAL A 50 5.60 5.85 1.07
C VAL A 50 4.64 5.78 2.25
N CYS A 51 4.19 6.92 2.76
CA CYS A 51 3.24 6.97 3.87
C CYS A 51 1.90 6.32 3.53
N HIS A 52 1.41 6.49 2.29
CA HIS A 52 0.21 5.82 1.79
C HIS A 52 0.33 4.30 1.93
N GLU A 53 1.41 3.72 1.40
CA GLU A 53 1.63 2.27 1.48
C GLU A 53 1.86 1.81 2.93
N LEU A 54 2.58 2.60 3.75
CA LEU A 54 2.75 2.29 5.17
C LEU A 54 1.42 2.28 5.95
N GLN A 55 0.46 3.11 5.55
CA GLN A 55 -0.88 3.07 6.14
C GLN A 55 -1.58 1.75 5.81
N HIS A 56 -1.44 1.24 4.59
CA HIS A 56 -1.93 -0.11 4.28
C HIS A 56 -1.25 -1.18 5.12
N VAL A 57 0.06 -1.10 5.37
CA VAL A 57 0.74 -2.01 6.31
C VAL A 57 0.12 -1.96 7.70
N GLU A 58 -0.23 -0.77 8.19
CA GLU A 58 -0.91 -0.63 9.49
C GLU A 58 -2.31 -1.25 9.46
N GLN A 59 -3.09 -1.01 8.41
CA GLN A 59 -4.43 -1.59 8.24
C GLN A 59 -4.38 -3.13 8.17
N TYR A 60 -3.38 -3.68 7.47
CA TYR A 60 -3.07 -5.12 7.47
C TYR A 60 -2.77 -5.65 8.87
N LYS A 61 -2.06 -4.88 9.71
CA LYS A 61 -1.79 -5.26 11.10
C LYS A 61 -3.01 -5.14 12.01
N GLN A 62 -3.88 -4.17 11.77
CA GLN A 62 -5.10 -3.97 12.56
C GLN A 62 -6.19 -4.99 12.25
N HIS A 63 -6.32 -5.40 10.98
CA HIS A 63 -7.40 -6.30 10.53
C HIS A 63 -6.94 -7.72 10.20
N GLY A 64 -5.63 -7.98 10.21
CA GLY A 64 -5.05 -9.24 9.74
C GLY A 64 -5.09 -9.38 8.22
N SER A 65 -4.24 -10.23 7.65
CA SER A 65 -4.09 -10.35 6.19
C SER A 65 -5.38 -10.70 5.45
N VAL A 66 -6.09 -11.72 5.92
CA VAL A 66 -7.33 -12.17 5.27
C VAL A 66 -8.47 -11.19 5.55
N GLY A 67 -8.56 -10.68 6.79
CA GLY A 67 -9.61 -9.76 7.20
C GLY A 67 -9.55 -8.42 6.47
N PHE A 68 -8.34 -7.87 6.29
CA PHE A 68 -8.13 -6.66 5.52
C PHE A 68 -8.55 -6.84 4.06
N VAL A 69 -8.04 -7.88 3.38
CA VAL A 69 -8.35 -8.12 1.96
C VAL A 69 -9.84 -8.29 1.74
N TYR A 70 -10.52 -9.08 2.58
CA TYR A 70 -11.97 -9.25 2.48
C TYR A 70 -12.73 -7.93 2.65
N LYS A 71 -12.43 -7.16 3.71
CA LYS A 71 -13.08 -5.87 3.96
C LYS A 71 -12.79 -4.87 2.85
N TYR A 72 -11.56 -4.83 2.37
CA TYR A 72 -11.13 -3.96 1.29
C TYR A 72 -11.88 -4.28 0.01
N LEU A 73 -11.93 -5.55 -0.40
CA LEU A 73 -12.65 -5.96 -1.61
C LEU A 73 -14.16 -5.73 -1.50
N PHE A 74 -14.74 -6.00 -0.32
CA PHE A 74 -16.17 -5.75 -0.09
C PHE A 74 -16.50 -4.26 -0.20
N ASP A 75 -15.73 -3.39 0.45
CA ASP A 75 -15.94 -1.94 0.40
C ASP A 75 -15.66 -1.39 -1.00
N TRP A 76 -14.67 -1.95 -1.69
CA TRP A 76 -14.34 -1.63 -3.08
C TRP A 76 -15.49 -1.96 -4.03
N MET A 77 -16.09 -3.14 -3.93
CA MET A 77 -17.24 -3.51 -4.76
C MET A 77 -18.46 -2.65 -4.48
N LYS A 78 -18.65 -2.22 -3.22
CA LYS A 78 -19.81 -1.42 -2.81
C LYS A 78 -19.68 0.07 -3.18
N ASN A 79 -18.51 0.66 -2.95
CA ASN A 79 -18.30 2.11 -3.01
C ASN A 79 -17.36 2.55 -4.16
N GLY A 80 -16.69 1.60 -4.82
CA GLY A 80 -15.63 1.87 -5.79
C GLY A 80 -14.26 2.09 -5.15
N TYR A 81 -13.22 2.21 -5.97
CA TYR A 81 -11.82 2.34 -5.50
C TYR A 81 -11.60 3.66 -4.76
N TYR A 82 -12.05 4.76 -5.36
CA TYR A 82 -11.81 6.09 -4.82
C TYR A 82 -12.50 6.35 -3.47
N ASN A 83 -13.67 5.76 -3.24
CA ASN A 83 -14.43 5.91 -2.01
C ASN A 83 -14.23 4.75 -1.02
N ASN A 84 -13.30 3.83 -1.31
CA ASN A 84 -12.96 2.77 -0.38
C ASN A 84 -12.41 3.39 0.91
N ARG A 85 -12.98 3.02 2.06
CA ARG A 85 -12.60 3.56 3.37
C ARG A 85 -11.10 3.47 3.64
N PHE A 86 -10.44 2.40 3.19
CA PHE A 86 -9.03 2.15 3.43
C PHE A 86 -8.15 3.05 2.57
N GLU A 87 -8.57 3.30 1.33
CA GLU A 87 -7.92 4.25 0.41
C GLU A 87 -8.09 5.70 0.87
N VAL A 88 -9.28 6.05 1.38
CA VAL A 88 -9.54 7.37 1.95
C VAL A 88 -8.67 7.61 3.20
N ASP A 89 -8.55 6.59 4.04
CA ASP A 89 -7.70 6.64 5.23
C ASP A 89 -6.20 6.69 4.87
N ALA A 90 -5.76 5.95 3.86
CA ALA A 90 -4.40 6.03 3.32
C ALA A 90 -4.08 7.45 2.81
N ARG A 91 -4.97 8.05 2.00
CA ARG A 91 -4.82 9.42 1.51
C ARG A 91 -4.75 10.46 2.62
N LYS A 92 -5.54 10.29 3.69
CA LYS A 92 -5.47 11.18 4.86
C LYS A 92 -4.13 11.10 5.60
N ASN A 93 -3.46 9.95 5.53
CA ASN A 93 -2.20 9.68 6.20
C ASN A 93 -0.95 9.83 5.30
N GLU A 94 -1.10 10.25 4.04
CA GLU A 94 0.05 10.50 3.14
C GLU A 94 1.07 11.47 3.75
N LYS A 95 0.60 12.49 4.48
CA LYS A 95 1.48 13.46 5.16
C LYS A 95 1.93 13.04 6.56
N ASN A 96 1.59 11.82 7.00
CA ASN A 96 1.88 11.34 8.34
C ASN A 96 3.32 10.82 8.44
N VAL A 97 4.25 11.74 8.65
CA VAL A 97 5.69 11.43 8.83
C VAL A 97 5.99 10.55 10.05
N GLU A 98 5.04 10.36 10.98
CA GLU A 98 5.24 9.43 12.09
C GLU A 98 5.29 7.97 11.63
N LEU A 99 4.61 7.63 10.52
CA LEU A 99 4.67 6.30 9.92
C LEU A 99 6.10 5.94 9.50
N LEU A 100 6.85 6.90 8.96
CA LEU A 100 8.25 6.73 8.57
C LEU A 100 9.16 6.44 9.77
N LYS A 101 8.83 6.99 10.95
CA LYS A 101 9.57 6.73 12.20
C LYS A 101 9.21 5.38 12.80
N LYS A 102 7.97 4.92 12.61
CA LYS A 102 7.45 3.66 13.15
C LYS A 102 7.99 2.43 12.40
N TYR A 103 8.21 2.59 11.10
CA TYR A 103 8.58 1.52 10.18
C TYR A 103 10.02 1.65 9.70
N LYS A 104 10.75 0.53 9.72
CA LYS A 104 12.04 0.41 9.04
C LYS A 104 11.79 -0.28 7.71
N ILE A 105 12.11 0.40 6.61
CA ILE A 105 11.97 -0.16 5.26
C ILE A 105 13.28 -0.88 4.91
N ASP A 106 13.19 -2.20 4.74
CA ASP A 106 14.31 -3.12 4.48
C ASP A 106 14.39 -3.56 3.03
#